data_AF-A0A7W1ZU62-F1
#
_entry.id   AF-A0A7W1ZU62-F1
#
_cell.length_a   1.000
_cell.length_b   1.000
_cell.length_c   1.000
_cell.angle_alpha   90.00
_cell.angle_beta   90.00
_cell.angle_gamma   90.00
#
_symmetry.space_group_name_H-M   'P 1'
#
loop_
_entity.id
_entity.type
_entity.pdbx_description
1 polymer ?
#
loop_
_entity_poly.entity_id
_entity_poly.type
_entity_poly.pdbx_seq_one_letter_code
_entity_poly.pdbx_strand_id
1 'polypeptide(L)'
;AVLYVLLEPCAHHGKTPPCADLIIRHNIRKVIIGCRDPFVEVNGKGIEKLLAAGIVTETGVLEAVCKDLNKRFFTFHTQHRPYIILKWAQTGDGKIGNYDNNRLHITGSTTNRLVHKWRSEEAAILIGTNTAEMDNPQLTNRLWTGPSPTRVVVDMDLRLPPSLHIFDGRTPSIIFNTKMHGQQNNNLYYQIMRDNSVAHQIMHALYQLKILSVLIEGGAQLLQSFIEDGYWDEARVITNHSIILHNGISAPALSNEKFIKEELIENDLLRYYVRT
;
A
#
# COMPACT_ATOMS: atom_id res chain seq x y z
N ALA A 1 21.35 -28.30 -14.81
CA ALA A 1 21.08 -26.86 -14.58
C ALA A 1 20.90 -26.60 -13.09
N VAL A 2 21.16 -25.36 -12.66
CA VAL A 2 20.85 -24.84 -11.31
C VAL A 2 19.75 -23.80 -11.48
N LEU A 3 18.69 -23.89 -10.67
CA LEU A 3 17.59 -22.93 -10.66
C LEU A 3 17.71 -22.02 -9.44
N TYR A 4 17.61 -20.71 -9.65
CA TYR A 4 17.56 -19.71 -8.60
C TYR A 4 16.17 -19.11 -8.55
N VAL A 5 15.54 -19.14 -7.38
CA VAL A 5 14.19 -18.59 -7.16
C VAL A 5 14.18 -17.71 -5.91
N LEU A 6 13.45 -16.60 -5.98
CA LEU A 6 13.35 -15.64 -4.88
C LEU A 6 12.52 -16.18 -3.71
N LEU A 7 11.44 -16.90 -4.02
CA LEU A 7 10.50 -17.48 -3.07
C LEU A 7 10.43 -19.00 -3.29
N GLU A 8 10.12 -19.75 -2.23
CA GLU A 8 9.87 -21.19 -2.28
C GLU A 8 8.91 -21.58 -3.43
N PRO A 9 9.27 -22.56 -4.28
CA PRO A 9 8.38 -23.06 -5.32
C PRO A 9 7.09 -23.63 -4.73
N CYS A 10 5.94 -23.24 -5.28
CA CYS A 10 4.65 -23.70 -4.77
C CYS A 10 4.50 -25.23 -4.83
N ALA A 11 3.81 -25.78 -3.83
CA ALA A 11 3.52 -27.21 -3.69
C ALA A 11 2.03 -27.57 -3.85
N HIS A 12 1.14 -26.57 -3.92
CA HIS A 12 -0.30 -26.74 -4.05
C HIS A 12 -0.75 -26.70 -5.50
N HIS A 13 -1.83 -27.41 -5.83
CA HIS A 13 -2.48 -27.31 -7.13
C HIS A 13 -3.40 -26.08 -7.14
N GLY A 14 -2.97 -25.02 -7.81
CA GLY A 14 -3.81 -23.85 -8.09
C GLY A 14 -4.51 -24.00 -9.44
N LYS A 15 -4.52 -22.92 -10.25
CA LYS A 15 -4.98 -22.98 -11.65
C LYS A 15 -4.07 -23.82 -12.54
N THR A 16 -2.80 -23.92 -12.17
CA THR A 16 -1.77 -24.72 -12.85
C THR A 16 -1.14 -25.70 -11.86
N PRO A 17 -0.49 -26.78 -12.35
CA PRO A 17 0.25 -27.70 -11.49
C PRO A 17 1.36 -27.01 -10.67
N PRO A 18 1.79 -27.59 -9.54
CA PRO A 18 2.80 -27.01 -8.66
C PRO A 18 4.15 -26.81 -9.35
N CYS A 19 4.81 -25.69 -9.08
CA CYS A 19 6.15 -25.41 -9.60
C CYS A 19 7.16 -26.47 -9.12
N ALA A 20 7.03 -26.97 -7.88
CA ALA A 20 7.89 -28.04 -7.39
C ALA A 20 7.79 -29.31 -8.25
N ASP A 21 6.59 -29.67 -8.73
CA ASP A 21 6.42 -30.81 -9.64
C ASP A 21 7.08 -30.57 -10.99
N LEU A 22 6.97 -29.36 -11.52
CA LEU A 22 7.57 -28.99 -12.79
C LEU A 22 9.11 -29.08 -12.72
N ILE A 23 9.71 -28.58 -11.64
CA ILE A 23 11.15 -28.65 -11.39
C ILE A 23 11.63 -30.11 -11.38
N ILE A 24 10.90 -30.99 -10.68
CA ILE A 24 11.20 -32.42 -10.61
C ILE A 24 11.10 -33.07 -12.00
N ARG A 25 10.01 -32.81 -12.74
CA ARG A 25 9.80 -33.35 -14.09
C ARG A 25 10.91 -32.94 -15.07
N HIS A 26 11.43 -31.72 -14.94
CA HIS A 26 12.53 -31.23 -15.76
C HIS A 26 13.93 -31.69 -15.28
N ASN A 27 14.01 -32.53 -14.25
CA ASN A 27 15.26 -33.09 -13.72
C ASN A 27 16.29 -32.01 -13.35
N ILE A 28 15.84 -30.87 -12.81
CA ILE A 28 16.73 -29.84 -12.28
C ILE A 28 17.46 -30.39 -11.06
N ARG A 29 18.79 -30.31 -11.05
CA ARG A 29 19.63 -30.99 -10.04
C ARG A 29 19.87 -30.18 -8.76
N LYS A 30 19.81 -28.85 -8.87
CA LYS A 30 20.01 -27.94 -7.73
C LYS A 30 19.04 -26.77 -7.81
N VAL A 31 18.43 -26.43 -6.67
CA VAL A 31 17.55 -25.27 -6.51
C VAL A 31 18.06 -24.41 -5.36
N ILE A 32 18.23 -23.11 -5.62
CA ILE A 32 18.63 -22.10 -4.63
C ILE A 32 17.42 -21.22 -4.37
N ILE A 33 17.01 -21.11 -3.11
CA ILE A 33 15.78 -20.45 -2.69
C ILE A 33 16.13 -19.27 -1.77
N GLY A 34 15.61 -18.10 -2.12
CA GLY A 34 15.81 -16.88 -1.35
C GLY A 34 15.14 -16.92 0.02
N CYS A 35 13.82 -17.05 0.05
CA CYS A 35 13.04 -17.16 1.28
C CYS A 35 11.95 -18.25 1.21
N ARG A 36 11.61 -18.81 2.38
CA ARG A 36 10.48 -19.74 2.55
C ARG A 36 9.15 -18.99 2.38
N ASP A 37 8.16 -19.62 1.76
CA ASP A 37 6.85 -19.01 1.54
C ASP A 37 6.02 -19.06 2.84
N PRO A 38 5.57 -17.93 3.42
CA PRO A 38 4.71 -17.93 4.60
C PRO A 38 3.28 -18.42 4.34
N PHE A 39 2.86 -18.56 3.07
CA PHE A 39 1.51 -18.99 2.74
C PHE A 39 1.27 -20.43 3.18
N VAL A 40 0.23 -20.64 3.99
CA VAL A 40 -0.06 -21.91 4.67
C VAL A 40 -0.12 -23.13 3.74
N GLU A 41 -0.54 -22.95 2.48
CA GLU A 41 -0.60 -24.05 1.52
C GLU A 41 0.76 -24.43 0.95
N VAL A 42 1.76 -23.56 1.02
CA VAL A 42 3.13 -23.79 0.54
C VAL A 42 4.09 -24.05 1.69
N ASN A 43 4.18 -23.14 2.65
CA ASN A 43 5.04 -23.14 3.84
C ASN A 43 5.91 -24.39 4.10
N GLY A 44 6.99 -24.55 3.35
CA GLY A 44 7.98 -25.63 3.48
C GLY A 44 7.71 -26.89 2.65
N LYS A 45 6.47 -27.11 2.21
CA LYS A 45 6.07 -28.30 1.44
C LYS A 45 6.77 -28.36 0.07
N GLY A 46 7.08 -27.22 -0.53
CA GLY A 46 7.80 -27.15 -1.80
C GLY A 46 9.25 -27.61 -1.62
N ILE A 47 9.89 -27.10 -0.58
CA ILE A 47 11.26 -27.49 -0.19
C ILE A 47 11.31 -28.99 0.14
N GLU A 48 10.40 -29.48 0.98
CA GLU A 48 10.30 -30.90 1.36
C GLU A 48 10.16 -31.80 0.13
N LYS A 49 9.30 -31.40 -0.82
CA LYS A 49 9.07 -32.15 -2.05
C LYS A 49 10.31 -32.23 -2.94
N LEU A 50 11.07 -31.15 -3.07
CA LEU A 50 12.32 -31.11 -3.82
C LEU A 50 13.39 -32.01 -3.17
N LEU A 51 13.53 -31.94 -1.85
CA LEU A 51 14.45 -32.77 -1.08
C LEU A 51 14.11 -34.26 -1.21
N ALA A 52 12.82 -34.62 -1.11
CA ALA A 52 12.36 -36.00 -1.26
C ALA A 52 12.61 -36.57 -2.67
N ALA A 53 12.66 -35.72 -3.69
CA ALA A 53 13.03 -36.10 -5.06
C ALA A 53 14.55 -36.17 -5.29
N GLY A 54 15.38 -35.99 -4.26
CA GLY A 54 16.83 -36.03 -4.35
C GLY A 54 17.46 -34.79 -5.00
N ILE A 55 16.74 -33.67 -5.04
CA ILE A 55 17.25 -32.40 -5.59
C ILE A 55 18.01 -31.65 -4.50
N VAL A 56 19.24 -31.21 -4.80
CA VAL A 56 20.04 -30.40 -3.89
C VAL A 56 19.35 -29.06 -3.69
N THR A 57 18.90 -28.77 -2.48
CA THR A 57 18.12 -27.55 -2.18
C THR A 57 18.83 -26.72 -1.13
N GLU A 58 19.11 -25.46 -1.45
CA GLU A 58 19.75 -24.48 -0.56
C GLU A 58 18.78 -23.33 -0.31
N THR A 59 18.59 -22.92 0.94
CA THR A 59 17.56 -21.94 1.34
C THR A 59 18.16 -20.79 2.14
N GLY A 60 17.55 -19.60 2.07
CA GLY A 60 17.95 -18.44 2.87
C GLY A 60 19.00 -17.55 2.18
N VAL A 61 19.26 -17.77 0.89
CA VAL A 61 20.24 -16.98 0.14
C VAL A 61 19.68 -15.59 -0.12
N LEU A 62 20.29 -14.55 0.45
CA LEU A 62 19.79 -13.16 0.41
C LEU A 62 18.35 -13.04 0.95
N GLU A 63 18.02 -13.80 2.00
CA GLU A 63 16.65 -13.88 2.53
C GLU A 63 16.04 -12.52 2.86
N ALA A 64 16.81 -11.63 3.49
CA ALA A 64 16.35 -10.29 3.85
C ALA A 64 15.94 -9.45 2.62
N VAL A 65 16.72 -9.53 1.54
CA VAL A 65 16.42 -8.83 0.28
C VAL A 65 15.18 -9.43 -0.40
N CYS A 66 15.04 -10.76 -0.37
CA CYS A 66 13.88 -11.44 -0.94
C CYS A 66 12.60 -11.12 -0.16
N LYS A 67 12.68 -11.01 1.17
CA LYS A 67 11.57 -10.59 2.03
C LYS A 67 11.18 -9.13 1.78
N ASP A 68 12.14 -8.21 1.68
CA ASP A 68 11.86 -6.79 1.39
C ASP A 68 11.17 -6.61 0.03
N LEU A 69 11.66 -7.31 -1.01
CA LEU A 69 11.02 -7.30 -2.34
C LEU A 69 9.55 -7.74 -2.28
N ASN A 70 9.23 -8.68 -1.40
CA ASN A 70 7.89 -9.26 -1.23
C ASN A 70 7.17 -8.75 0.02
N LYS A 71 7.57 -7.62 0.61
CA LYS A 71 7.06 -7.14 1.91
C LYS A 71 5.54 -7.05 2.01
N ARG A 72 4.87 -6.73 0.90
CA ARG A 72 3.39 -6.68 0.80
C ARG A 72 2.77 -8.06 1.02
N PHE A 73 3.32 -9.07 0.35
CA PHE A 73 2.91 -10.46 0.48
C PHE A 73 3.20 -11.01 1.89
N PHE A 74 4.40 -10.75 2.41
CA PHE A 74 4.78 -11.17 3.76
C PHE A 74 3.89 -10.52 4.83
N THR A 75 3.70 -9.20 4.82
CA THR A 75 2.81 -8.52 5.77
C THR A 75 1.39 -9.07 5.68
N PHE A 76 0.86 -9.29 4.48
CA PHE A 76 -0.47 -9.87 4.30
C PHE A 76 -0.62 -11.25 4.95
N HIS A 77 0.31 -12.17 4.70
CA HIS A 77 0.22 -13.55 5.20
C HIS A 77 0.64 -13.72 6.66
N THR A 78 1.58 -12.91 7.15
CA THR A 78 2.12 -13.07 8.51
C THR A 78 1.41 -12.18 9.54
N GLN A 79 0.97 -10.98 9.13
CA GLN A 79 0.36 -10.00 10.02
C GLN A 79 -1.15 -9.82 9.78
N HIS A 80 -1.72 -10.53 8.80
CA HIS A 80 -3.15 -10.52 8.50
C HIS A 80 -3.72 -9.12 8.25
N ARG A 81 -2.94 -8.28 7.57
CA ARG A 81 -3.26 -6.89 7.25
C ARG A 81 -2.54 -6.43 5.97
N PRO A 82 -3.02 -5.40 5.26
CA PRO A 82 -2.25 -4.83 4.16
C PRO A 82 -0.95 -4.16 4.63
N TYR A 83 0.01 -4.04 3.71
CA TYR A 83 1.17 -3.17 3.86
C TYR A 83 0.77 -1.70 3.65
N ILE A 84 1.09 -0.83 4.60
CA ILE A 84 0.64 0.56 4.61
C ILE A 84 1.80 1.50 4.35
N ILE A 85 1.65 2.30 3.30
CA ILE A 85 2.55 3.40 2.98
C ILE A 85 1.81 4.71 3.21
N LEU A 86 2.29 5.51 4.15
CA LEU A 86 1.86 6.88 4.33
C LEU A 86 2.56 7.78 3.32
N LYS A 87 1.83 8.70 2.71
CA LYS A 87 2.41 9.69 1.82
C LYS A 87 1.72 11.02 1.99
N TRP A 88 2.50 12.09 2.06
CA TRP A 88 1.98 13.45 1.95
C TRP A 88 3.00 14.37 1.28
N ALA A 89 2.52 15.52 0.84
CA ALA A 89 3.35 16.63 0.41
C ALA A 89 3.14 17.79 1.38
N GLN A 90 4.22 18.48 1.72
CA GLN A 90 4.22 19.61 2.64
C GLN A 90 5.07 20.76 2.11
N THR A 91 4.72 21.98 2.51
CA THR A 91 5.51 23.19 2.32
C THR A 91 6.79 23.15 3.16
N GLY A 92 7.70 24.09 2.93
CA GLY A 92 8.95 24.21 3.69
C GLY A 92 8.74 24.44 5.20
N ASP A 93 7.58 24.98 5.59
CA ASP A 93 7.12 25.16 6.96
C ASP A 93 6.11 24.09 7.43
N GLY A 94 6.04 22.95 6.74
CA GLY A 94 5.32 21.76 7.21
C GLY A 94 3.80 21.84 7.10
N LYS A 95 3.25 22.54 6.10
CA LYS A 95 1.81 22.64 5.85
C LYS A 95 1.40 21.79 4.65
N ILE A 96 0.26 21.09 4.76
CA ILE A 96 -0.24 20.19 3.71
C ILE A 96 -1.49 20.73 3.00
N GLY A 97 -2.09 21.82 3.51
CA GLY A 97 -3.31 22.40 2.95
C GLY A 97 -3.69 23.73 3.60
N ASN A 98 -4.57 24.46 2.92
CA ASN A 98 -5.11 25.73 3.39
C ASN A 98 -6.41 25.53 4.20
N TYR A 99 -6.79 26.53 5.00
CA TYR A 99 -8.10 26.55 5.66
C TYR A 99 -9.24 27.04 4.77
N ASP A 100 -8.91 27.75 3.68
CA ASP A 100 -9.86 28.42 2.78
C ASP A 100 -10.35 27.52 1.62
N ASN A 101 -10.18 26.20 1.75
CA ASN A 101 -10.53 25.18 0.76
C ASN A 101 -9.87 25.36 -0.63
N ASN A 102 -8.89 26.24 -0.77
CA ASN A 102 -8.11 26.34 -2.01
C ASN A 102 -7.07 25.22 -2.06
N ARG A 103 -7.08 24.47 -3.15
CA ARG A 103 -6.13 23.38 -3.38
C ARG A 103 -4.70 23.91 -3.44
N LEU A 104 -3.85 23.41 -2.54
CA LEU A 104 -2.44 23.77 -2.48
C LEU A 104 -1.60 22.82 -3.35
N HIS A 105 -1.04 23.36 -4.44
CA HIS A 105 -0.17 22.60 -5.35
C HIS A 105 1.28 22.61 -4.86
N ILE A 106 1.61 21.68 -3.96
CA ILE A 106 2.95 21.58 -3.35
C ILE A 106 3.93 20.83 -4.27
N THR A 107 3.49 19.70 -4.82
CA THR A 107 4.37 18.78 -5.55
C THR A 107 4.63 19.27 -6.98
N GLY A 108 5.90 19.33 -7.36
CA GLY A 108 6.34 19.65 -8.72
C GLY A 108 5.94 18.58 -9.75
N SER A 109 6.04 18.93 -11.03
CA SER A 109 5.52 18.07 -12.12
C SER A 109 6.24 16.73 -12.23
N THR A 110 7.57 16.71 -12.08
CA THR A 110 8.39 15.49 -12.12
C THR A 110 8.08 14.57 -10.95
N THR A 111 8.02 15.12 -9.73
CA THR A 111 7.62 14.36 -8.54
C THR A 111 6.18 13.88 -8.61
N ASN A 112 5.27 14.63 -9.24
CA ASN A 112 3.90 14.18 -9.44
C ASN A 112 3.83 12.93 -10.32
N ARG A 113 4.69 12.82 -11.36
CA ARG A 113 4.81 11.57 -12.15
C ARG A 113 5.29 10.39 -11.28
N LEU A 114 6.21 10.63 -10.35
CA LEU A 114 6.67 9.63 -9.39
C LEU A 114 5.55 9.20 -8.42
N VAL A 115 4.71 10.12 -7.94
CA VAL A 115 3.52 9.76 -7.15
C VAL A 115 2.59 8.85 -7.95
N HIS A 116 2.41 9.11 -9.25
CA HIS A 116 1.65 8.24 -10.13
C HIS A 116 2.30 6.85 -10.32
N LYS A 117 3.62 6.77 -10.37
CA LYS A 117 4.35 5.49 -10.30
C LYS A 117 4.03 4.75 -8.99
N TRP A 118 4.10 5.42 -7.83
CA TRP A 118 3.76 4.79 -6.55
C TRP A 118 2.31 4.29 -6.52
N ARG A 119 1.36 5.03 -7.09
CA ARG A 119 -0.02 4.55 -7.23
C ARG A 119 -0.14 3.27 -8.05
N SER A 120 0.69 3.11 -9.08
CA SER A 120 0.70 1.91 -9.93
C SER A 120 1.29 0.68 -9.24
N GLU A 121 2.05 0.89 -8.16
CA GLU A 121 2.74 -0.16 -7.40
C GLU A 121 1.91 -0.70 -6.23
N GLU A 122 0.82 -0.01 -5.84
CA GLU A 122 -0.03 -0.40 -4.71
C GLU A 122 -1.42 -0.85 -5.14
N ALA A 123 -2.00 -1.79 -4.37
CA ALA A 123 -3.32 -2.35 -4.67
C ALA A 123 -4.47 -1.36 -4.44
N ALA A 124 -4.30 -0.46 -3.46
CA ALA A 124 -5.30 0.53 -3.09
C ALA A 124 -4.68 1.89 -2.75
N ILE A 125 -5.48 2.95 -2.88
CA ILE A 125 -5.18 4.30 -2.44
C ILE A 125 -6.28 4.79 -1.52
N LEU A 126 -5.92 5.38 -0.38
CA LEU A 126 -6.85 5.73 0.68
C LEU A 126 -6.80 7.21 1.02
N ILE A 127 -7.97 7.85 1.09
CA ILE A 127 -8.13 9.22 1.55
C ILE A 127 -9.28 9.41 2.53
N GLY A 128 -9.25 10.52 3.27
CA GLY A 128 -10.33 10.94 4.17
C GLY A 128 -11.41 11.79 3.51
N THR A 129 -12.53 11.96 4.20
CA THR A 129 -13.72 12.69 3.72
C THR A 129 -13.39 14.10 3.25
N ASN A 130 -12.68 14.87 4.07
CA ASN A 130 -12.40 16.28 3.76
C ASN A 130 -11.52 16.43 2.51
N THR A 131 -10.54 15.53 2.33
CA THR A 131 -9.71 15.51 1.12
C THR A 131 -10.55 15.18 -0.11
N ALA A 132 -11.47 14.22 -0.01
CA ALA A 132 -12.35 13.89 -1.12
C ALA A 132 -13.26 15.07 -1.51
N GLU A 133 -13.83 15.74 -0.50
CA GLU A 133 -14.75 16.86 -0.67
C GLU A 133 -14.06 18.11 -1.24
N MET A 134 -12.91 18.49 -0.70
CA MET A 134 -12.22 19.73 -1.05
C MET A 134 -11.46 19.61 -2.38
N ASP A 135 -10.75 18.51 -2.61
CA ASP A 135 -9.88 18.38 -3.79
C ASP A 135 -10.56 17.72 -4.98
N ASN A 136 -11.71 17.07 -4.75
CA ASN A 136 -12.39 16.19 -5.72
C ASN A 136 -11.40 15.35 -6.56
N PRO A 137 -10.52 14.55 -5.92
CA PRO A 137 -9.43 13.91 -6.63
C PRO A 137 -9.92 12.71 -7.45
N GLN A 138 -9.28 12.46 -8.59
CA GLN A 138 -9.54 11.24 -9.38
C GLN A 138 -8.96 9.98 -8.73
N LEU A 139 -7.85 10.10 -7.98
CA LEU A 139 -7.10 9.00 -7.35
C LEU A 139 -6.68 7.87 -8.31
N THR A 140 -6.47 8.20 -9.58
CA THR A 140 -6.03 7.25 -10.62
C THR A 140 -4.52 7.31 -10.87
N ASN A 141 -4.00 6.26 -11.54
CA ASN A 141 -2.73 6.32 -12.24
C ASN A 141 -2.96 6.76 -13.70
N ARG A 142 -2.45 7.95 -14.09
CA ARG A 142 -2.61 8.50 -15.45
C ARG A 142 -1.33 9.12 -16.03
N LEU A 143 -0.26 9.19 -15.24
CA LEU A 143 1.03 9.76 -15.65
C LEU A 143 2.16 8.73 -15.65
N TRP A 144 1.85 7.46 -15.37
CA TRP A 144 2.79 6.35 -15.35
C TRP A 144 2.14 5.08 -15.92
N THR A 145 2.94 4.13 -16.38
CA THR A 145 2.46 2.83 -16.89
C THR A 145 1.98 1.94 -15.74
N GLY A 146 1.05 1.02 -16.01
CA GLY A 146 0.51 0.10 -14.99
C GLY A 146 -0.90 0.49 -14.52
N PRO A 147 -1.48 -0.30 -13.60
CA PRO A 147 -2.88 -0.17 -13.22
C PRO A 147 -3.14 1.08 -12.37
N SER A 148 -4.41 1.47 -12.28
CA SER A 148 -4.87 2.37 -11.22
C SER A 148 -5.20 1.55 -9.96
N PRO A 149 -4.88 2.07 -8.76
CA PRO A 149 -5.23 1.41 -7.51
C PRO A 149 -6.76 1.45 -7.26
N THR A 150 -7.25 0.51 -6.47
CA THR A 150 -8.61 0.58 -5.91
C THR A 150 -8.75 1.83 -5.05
N ARG A 151 -9.79 2.63 -5.27
CA ARG A 151 -10.01 3.86 -4.48
C ARG A 151 -10.63 3.49 -3.14
N VAL A 152 -10.13 4.03 -2.06
CA VAL A 152 -10.68 3.83 -0.71
C VAL A 152 -10.92 5.19 -0.08
N VAL A 153 -12.12 5.38 0.45
CA VAL A 153 -12.54 6.64 1.06
C VAL A 153 -13.17 6.36 2.40
N VAL A 154 -12.76 7.11 3.42
CA VAL A 154 -13.46 7.15 4.70
C VAL A 154 -14.47 8.29 4.65
N ASP A 155 -15.76 7.98 4.69
CA ASP A 155 -16.87 8.93 4.76
C ASP A 155 -17.90 8.44 5.79
N MET A 156 -17.56 8.68 7.07
CA MET A 156 -18.28 8.10 8.21
C MET A 156 -19.79 8.35 8.17
N ASP A 157 -20.21 9.51 7.68
CA ASP A 157 -21.60 9.95 7.66
C ASP A 157 -22.23 9.92 6.26
N LEU A 158 -21.53 9.40 5.24
CA LEU A 158 -21.99 9.41 3.85
C LEU A 158 -22.40 10.81 3.38
N ARG A 159 -21.58 11.83 3.70
CA ARG A 159 -21.89 13.24 3.41
C ARG A 159 -21.32 13.72 2.08
N LEU A 160 -20.46 12.93 1.44
CA LEU A 160 -19.82 13.32 0.18
C LEU A 160 -20.85 13.40 -0.97
N PRO A 161 -20.81 14.46 -1.79
CA PRO A 161 -21.69 14.59 -2.94
C PRO A 161 -21.48 13.45 -3.96
N PRO A 162 -22.56 12.87 -4.53
CA PRO A 162 -22.44 11.79 -5.53
C PRO A 162 -21.81 12.25 -6.85
N SER A 163 -21.64 13.57 -7.05
CA SER A 163 -20.98 14.16 -8.22
C SER A 163 -19.45 14.12 -8.18
N LEU A 164 -18.84 13.74 -7.05
CA LEU A 164 -17.39 13.64 -6.95
C LEU A 164 -16.83 12.53 -7.85
N HIS A 165 -15.60 12.74 -8.34
CA HIS A 165 -14.91 11.80 -9.23
C HIS A 165 -14.77 10.39 -8.63
N ILE A 166 -14.66 10.28 -7.31
CA ILE A 166 -14.61 9.00 -6.61
C ILE A 166 -15.87 8.14 -6.80
N PHE A 167 -17.01 8.74 -7.18
CA PHE A 167 -18.29 8.06 -7.39
C PHE A 167 -18.68 7.90 -8.87
N ASP A 168 -17.76 8.19 -9.79
CA ASP A 168 -18.03 8.14 -11.24
C ASP A 168 -18.29 6.73 -11.82
N GLY A 169 -18.17 5.68 -10.99
CA GLY A 169 -18.39 4.28 -11.35
C GLY A 169 -17.33 3.66 -12.27
N ARG A 170 -16.35 4.45 -12.74
CA ARG A 170 -15.33 4.00 -13.72
C ARG A 170 -14.26 3.13 -13.08
N THR A 171 -13.89 3.44 -11.84
CA THR A 171 -12.94 2.67 -11.05
C THR A 171 -13.63 2.15 -9.80
N PRO A 172 -13.48 0.86 -9.44
CA PRO A 172 -14.01 0.32 -8.20
C PRO A 172 -13.55 1.13 -6.98
N SER A 173 -14.48 1.43 -6.09
CA SER A 173 -14.19 2.20 -4.87
C SER A 173 -14.78 1.53 -3.64
N ILE A 174 -14.08 1.64 -2.52
CA ILE A 174 -14.52 1.16 -1.21
C ILE A 174 -14.77 2.38 -0.33
N ILE A 175 -15.96 2.47 0.26
CA ILE A 175 -16.38 3.58 1.11
C ILE A 175 -16.67 3.08 2.52
N PHE A 176 -15.74 3.37 3.42
CA PHE A 176 -15.90 3.10 4.84
C PHE A 176 -16.82 4.14 5.46
N ASN A 177 -17.89 3.68 6.12
CA ASN A 177 -18.94 4.54 6.65
C ASN A 177 -19.64 3.88 7.84
N THR A 178 -20.55 4.58 8.52
CA THR A 178 -21.27 4.05 9.70
C THR A 178 -22.72 3.66 9.43
N LYS A 179 -23.23 3.92 8.22
CA LYS A 179 -24.67 3.91 7.92
C LYS A 179 -25.12 2.72 7.09
N MET A 180 -24.28 2.21 6.18
CA MET A 180 -24.68 1.19 5.21
C MET A 180 -23.55 0.21 4.85
N HIS A 181 -23.96 -1.01 4.53
CA HIS A 181 -23.12 -2.07 3.96
C HIS A 181 -23.77 -2.59 2.68
N GLY A 182 -23.02 -2.69 1.58
CA GLY A 182 -23.53 -3.20 0.31
C GLY A 182 -22.83 -2.63 -0.91
N GLN A 183 -23.25 -3.05 -2.10
CA GLN A 183 -22.65 -2.62 -3.36
C GLN A 183 -23.64 -1.80 -4.18
N GLN A 184 -23.20 -0.64 -4.70
CA GLN A 184 -24.00 0.23 -5.56
C GLN A 184 -23.07 0.95 -6.55
N ASN A 185 -23.45 1.00 -7.83
CA ASN A 185 -22.73 1.75 -8.87
C ASN A 185 -21.21 1.48 -8.91
N ASN A 186 -20.81 0.21 -8.84
CA ASN A 186 -19.40 -0.24 -8.79
C ASN A 186 -18.62 0.18 -7.52
N ASN A 187 -19.33 0.68 -6.50
CA ASN A 187 -18.76 1.03 -5.22
C ASN A 187 -19.21 0.03 -4.14
N LEU A 188 -18.29 -0.39 -3.30
CA LEU A 188 -18.54 -1.17 -2.10
C LEU A 188 -18.63 -0.22 -0.90
N TYR A 189 -19.81 -0.11 -0.31
CA TYR A 189 -19.99 0.55 0.98
C TYR A 189 -19.74 -0.47 2.08
N TYR A 190 -18.79 -0.18 2.96
CA TYR A 190 -18.38 -1.06 4.04
C TYR A 190 -18.67 -0.38 5.39
N GLN A 191 -19.64 -0.91 6.12
CA GLN A 191 -20.02 -0.38 7.43
C GLN A 191 -18.96 -0.69 8.50
N ILE A 192 -18.61 0.34 9.27
CA ILE A 192 -17.72 0.30 10.44
C ILE A 192 -18.36 1.07 11.62
N MET A 193 -17.86 0.86 12.82
CA MET A 193 -18.36 1.47 14.05
C MET A 193 -17.44 2.58 14.55
N ARG A 194 -17.99 3.60 15.24
CA ARG A 194 -17.22 4.77 15.73
C ARG A 194 -16.48 4.53 17.04
N ASP A 195 -16.93 3.57 17.83
CA ASP A 195 -16.40 3.20 19.14
C ASP A 195 -15.11 2.39 19.07
N ASN A 196 -14.68 2.03 17.86
CA ASN A 196 -13.46 1.27 17.58
C ASN A 196 -12.49 2.11 16.75
N SER A 197 -11.20 1.76 16.80
CA SER A 197 -10.20 2.36 15.91
C SER A 197 -10.63 2.20 14.44
N VAL A 198 -10.73 3.32 13.75
CA VAL A 198 -11.06 3.35 12.32
C VAL A 198 -9.96 2.68 11.51
N ALA A 199 -8.69 2.92 11.86
CA ALA A 199 -7.55 2.29 11.20
C ALA A 199 -7.61 0.76 11.37
N HIS A 200 -7.83 0.25 12.58
CA HIS A 200 -7.96 -1.20 12.83
C HIS A 200 -9.05 -1.85 11.97
N GLN A 201 -10.25 -1.25 11.93
CA GLN A 201 -11.37 -1.77 11.15
C GLN A 201 -11.09 -1.75 9.64
N ILE A 202 -10.45 -0.69 9.14
CA ILE A 202 -10.02 -0.60 7.73
C ILE A 202 -9.01 -1.70 7.43
N MET A 203 -7.99 -1.90 8.27
CA MET A 203 -6.97 -2.93 8.08
C MET A 203 -7.58 -4.33 8.01
N HIS A 204 -8.49 -4.64 8.94
CA HIS A 204 -9.19 -5.92 8.95
C HIS A 204 -10.07 -6.09 7.70
N ALA A 205 -10.87 -5.09 7.34
CA ALA A 205 -11.74 -5.15 6.17
C ALA A 205 -10.96 -5.34 4.87
N LEU A 206 -9.87 -4.58 4.68
CA LEU A 206 -9.02 -4.68 3.49
C LEU A 206 -8.31 -6.04 3.42
N TYR A 207 -7.93 -6.63 4.55
CA TYR A 207 -7.42 -8.01 4.59
C TYR A 207 -8.47 -9.02 4.11
N GLN A 208 -9.72 -8.91 4.56
CA GLN A 208 -10.81 -9.79 4.10
C GLN A 208 -11.08 -9.62 2.60
N LEU A 209 -10.98 -8.38 2.10
CA LEU A 209 -11.10 -8.05 0.68
C LEU A 209 -9.87 -8.42 -0.16
N LYS A 210 -8.87 -9.07 0.43
CA LYS A 210 -7.62 -9.51 -0.23
C LYS A 210 -6.83 -8.36 -0.85
N ILE A 211 -6.87 -7.19 -0.22
CA ILE A 211 -6.04 -6.04 -0.59
C ILE A 211 -4.72 -6.14 0.17
N LEU A 212 -3.62 -6.29 -0.57
CA LEU A 212 -2.29 -6.54 -0.01
C LEU A 212 -1.56 -5.26 0.42
N SER A 213 -1.88 -4.11 -0.18
CA SER A 213 -1.20 -2.86 0.13
C SER A 213 -2.06 -1.63 -0.11
N VAL A 214 -1.76 -0.56 0.64
CA VAL A 214 -2.48 0.71 0.58
C VAL A 214 -1.50 1.88 0.63
N LEU A 215 -1.64 2.81 -0.30
CA LEU A 215 -1.04 4.14 -0.23
C LEU A 215 -2.04 5.12 0.39
N ILE A 216 -1.75 5.64 1.58
CA ILE A 216 -2.59 6.66 2.24
C ILE A 216 -2.06 8.04 1.87
N GLU A 217 -2.83 8.83 1.11
CA GLU A 217 -2.37 10.15 0.62
C GLU A 217 -2.93 11.35 1.41
N GLY A 218 -3.86 11.15 2.34
CA GLY A 218 -4.40 12.22 3.17
C GLY A 218 -5.78 11.93 3.77
N GLY A 219 -6.39 12.84 4.52
CA GLY A 219 -5.83 14.10 4.99
C GLY A 219 -5.00 13.94 6.28
N ALA A 220 -4.55 15.07 6.85
CA ALA A 220 -3.70 15.10 8.05
C ALA A 220 -4.24 14.21 9.18
N GLN A 221 -5.53 14.33 9.51
CA GLN A 221 -6.15 13.57 10.59
C GLN A 221 -6.12 12.05 10.33
N LEU A 222 -6.34 11.64 9.08
CA LEU A 222 -6.33 10.22 8.73
C LEU A 222 -4.92 9.65 8.80
N LEU A 223 -3.95 10.35 8.22
CA LEU A 223 -2.53 10.00 8.33
C LEU A 223 -2.11 9.90 9.80
N GLN A 224 -2.46 10.91 10.60
CA GLN A 224 -2.13 10.98 12.03
C GLN A 224 -2.74 9.79 12.79
N SER A 225 -4.00 9.42 12.52
CA SER A 225 -4.63 8.26 13.18
C SER A 225 -3.91 6.94 12.91
N PHE A 226 -3.42 6.73 11.69
CA PHE A 226 -2.64 5.52 11.35
C PHE A 226 -1.26 5.52 12.01
N ILE A 227 -0.66 6.70 12.22
CA ILE A 227 0.61 6.84 12.95
C ILE A 227 0.42 6.50 14.43
N GLU A 228 -0.59 7.09 15.07
CA GLU A 228 -0.90 6.92 16.49
C GLU A 228 -1.29 5.48 16.83
N ASP A 229 -2.10 4.85 15.97
CA ASP A 229 -2.49 3.44 16.13
C ASP A 229 -1.38 2.46 15.75
N GLY A 230 -0.25 2.94 15.20
CA GLY A 230 0.88 2.11 14.76
C GLY A 230 0.59 1.24 13.54
N TYR A 231 -0.43 1.57 12.74
CA TYR A 231 -0.81 0.83 11.54
C TYR A 231 -0.12 1.33 10.27
N TRP A 232 1.20 1.53 10.31
CA TRP A 232 1.97 1.92 9.14
C TRP A 232 3.31 1.19 9.05
N ASP A 233 3.83 1.03 7.84
CA ASP A 233 5.09 0.33 7.57
C ASP A 233 6.14 1.29 7.00
N GLU A 234 5.73 2.16 6.06
CA GLU A 234 6.57 3.16 5.40
C GLU A 234 5.92 4.54 5.40
N ALA A 235 6.75 5.58 5.39
CA ALA A 235 6.31 6.93 5.08
C ALA A 235 7.16 7.57 3.97
N ARG A 236 6.50 8.28 3.05
CA ARG A 236 7.11 9.03 1.94
C ARG A 236 6.67 10.49 2.04
N VAL A 237 7.62 11.35 2.40
CA VAL A 237 7.34 12.77 2.68
C VAL A 237 7.96 13.61 1.58
N ILE A 238 7.13 14.36 0.85
CA ILE A 238 7.58 15.32 -0.15
C ILE A 238 7.58 16.71 0.49
N THR A 239 8.73 17.38 0.56
CA THR A 239 8.83 18.75 1.07
C THR A 239 9.26 19.70 -0.04
N ASN A 240 8.43 20.69 -0.36
CA ASN A 240 8.82 21.77 -1.27
C ASN A 240 9.27 22.99 -0.47
N HIS A 241 10.58 23.21 -0.40
CA HIS A 241 11.17 24.29 0.40
C HIS A 241 10.96 25.69 -0.18
N SER A 242 10.52 25.80 -1.43
CA SER A 242 10.25 27.09 -2.09
C SER A 242 8.86 27.65 -1.75
N ILE A 243 7.99 26.84 -1.15
CA ILE A 243 6.63 27.24 -0.76
C ILE A 243 6.59 27.36 0.76
N ILE A 244 6.13 28.50 1.25
CA ILE A 244 5.90 28.76 2.69
C ILE A 244 4.49 29.32 2.82
N LEU A 245 3.71 28.75 3.74
CA LEU A 245 2.30 29.11 3.89
C LEU A 245 2.02 29.92 5.16
N HIS A 246 2.84 29.76 6.19
CA HIS A 246 2.70 30.27 7.56
C HIS A 246 1.47 29.70 8.29
N ASN A 247 0.27 29.91 7.74
CA ASN A 247 -1.00 29.47 8.30
C ASN A 247 -1.66 28.41 7.43
N GLY A 248 -1.90 27.24 7.99
CA GLY A 248 -2.59 26.15 7.30
C GLY A 248 -2.61 24.87 8.12
N ILE A 249 -3.12 23.82 7.50
CA ILE A 249 -3.22 22.48 8.07
C ILE A 249 -1.80 21.93 8.20
N SER A 250 -1.37 21.66 9.44
CA SER A 250 -0.07 21.06 9.71
C SER A 250 0.03 19.64 9.16
N ALA A 251 1.22 19.28 8.69
CA ALA A 251 1.56 17.90 8.36
C ALA A 251 1.44 16.98 9.58
N PRO A 252 1.13 15.69 9.37
CA PRO A 252 1.17 14.71 10.45
C PRO A 252 2.61 14.58 10.99
N ALA A 253 2.72 14.26 12.27
CA ALA A 253 4.00 14.02 12.93
C ALA A 253 4.25 12.51 13.01
N LEU A 254 5.36 12.05 12.42
CA LEU A 254 5.79 10.67 12.60
C LEU A 254 6.21 10.43 14.05
N SER A 255 6.06 9.19 14.49
CA SER A 255 6.58 8.69 15.75
C SER A 255 7.08 7.26 15.56
N ASN A 256 8.16 6.89 16.25
CA ASN A 256 8.82 5.58 16.09
C ASN A 256 9.26 5.34 14.64
N GLU A 257 9.88 6.34 14.02
CA GLU A 257 10.38 6.27 12.66
C GLU A 257 11.90 6.15 12.59
N LYS A 258 12.38 5.42 11.58
CA LYS A 258 13.77 5.39 11.16
C LYS A 258 13.89 5.98 9.77
N PHE A 259 14.74 7.00 9.65
CA PHE A 259 15.13 7.55 8.36
C PHE A 259 15.88 6.49 7.52
N ILE A 260 15.49 6.36 6.26
CA ILE A 260 16.12 5.45 5.30
C ILE A 260 17.00 6.20 4.32
N LYS A 261 16.42 7.18 3.62
CA LYS A 261 17.11 7.97 2.59
C LYS A 261 16.34 9.24 2.28
N GLU A 262 17.02 10.14 1.57
CA GLU A 262 16.41 11.28 0.91
C GLU A 262 16.90 11.43 -0.52
N GLU A 263 16.09 12.07 -1.36
CA GLU A 263 16.40 12.39 -2.74
C GLU A 263 15.78 13.73 -3.11
N LEU A 264 16.52 14.56 -3.86
CA LEU A 264 16.03 15.85 -4.35
C LEU A 264 15.61 15.69 -5.81
N ILE A 265 14.36 16.04 -6.11
CA ILE A 265 13.82 16.07 -7.47
C ILE A 265 13.37 17.51 -7.74
N GLU A 266 14.14 18.24 -8.54
CA GLU A 266 13.92 19.68 -8.75
C GLU A 266 13.88 20.43 -7.40
N ASN A 267 12.72 20.97 -7.02
CA ASN A 267 12.53 21.70 -5.75
C ASN A 267 11.90 20.85 -4.64
N ASP A 268 11.60 19.57 -4.92
CA ASP A 268 10.95 18.66 -3.99
C ASP A 268 11.99 17.75 -3.32
N LEU A 269 12.14 17.88 -2.00
CA LEU A 269 12.93 16.96 -1.18
C LEU A 269 12.04 15.80 -0.73
N LEU A 270 12.35 14.59 -1.19
CA LEU A 270 11.65 13.37 -0.83
C LEU A 270 12.41 12.66 0.29
N ARG A 271 11.73 12.37 1.39
CA ARG A 271 12.28 11.59 2.50
C ARG A 271 11.51 10.30 2.71
N TYR A 272 12.24 9.23 2.97
CA TYR A 272 11.70 7.89 3.18
C TYR A 272 11.99 7.43 4.59
N TYR A 273 10.95 6.91 5.24
CA TYR A 273 11.02 6.39 6.60
C TYR A 273 10.37 5.02 6.67
N VAL A 274 10.81 4.22 7.64
CA VAL A 274 10.14 3.00 8.06
C VAL A 274 9.79 3.11 9.53
N ARG A 275 8.73 2.42 9.95
CA ARG A 275 8.39 2.30 11.36
C ARG A 275 9.39 1.37 12.09
N THR A 276 9.81 1.75 13.28
CA THR A 276 10.66 0.97 14.20
C THR A 276 9.86 0.21 15.24
#